data_AF-G7VAR8-F1
#
_entry.id   AF-G7VAR8-F1
#
_cell.length_a   1.000
_cell.length_b   1.000
_cell.length_c   1.000
_cell.angle_alpha   90.00
_cell.angle_beta   90.00
_cell.angle_gamma   90.00
#
_symmetry.space_group_name_H-M   'P 1'
#
loop_
_entity.id
_entity.type
_entity.pdbx_description
1 polymer ?
#
loop_
_entity_poly.entity_id
_entity_poly.type
_entity_poly.pdbx_seq_one_letter_code
_entity_poly.pdbx_strand_id
1 'polypeptide(L)'
;MRWLTLIVAIAVKVAISTLAFAPGSPVFKKADGRYLVIAHFPPFKQAELEKTLDEIKPYVIWTSWYGDVGLPLKPGRQVVEEMFRSPLGGVLIPKMRQIATTEDEESVIARITSRGDLYVLEVYNSSKPARVVNKNGIPTFVNDTNPILTYSSRDLEDVLWVALNETKKIYGFPDPFLVELLYSYKYDVPLMYGAFAIPFCNGTYYGPDMRPLRVVLNGAVKLHIFPENRTVIPISLPSAVSVRNYTRMGGEWYGHYVIDACLLPKVEKQGIVAIVDGGRLTKVIEILEKYIGEEPHVRPIS
;
A
#
# COMPACT_ATOMS: atom_id res chain seq x y z
N MET A 1 -12.11 -12.10 -13.95
CA MET A 1 -10.76 -12.14 -14.58
C MET A 1 -9.92 -10.86 -14.45
N ARG A 2 -10.49 -9.65 -14.26
CA ARG A 2 -9.70 -8.39 -14.16
C ARG A 2 -9.15 -8.00 -12.76
N TRP A 3 -9.57 -8.68 -11.70
CA TRP A 3 -9.22 -8.32 -10.30
C TRP A 3 -8.18 -9.27 -9.67
N LEU A 4 -8.21 -10.56 -10.02
CA LEU A 4 -7.13 -11.52 -9.69
C LEU A 4 -5.79 -11.13 -10.34
N THR A 5 -5.84 -10.46 -11.49
CA THR A 5 -4.65 -9.88 -12.14
C THR A 5 -4.05 -8.73 -11.32
N LEU A 6 -4.83 -8.03 -10.48
CA LEU A 6 -4.32 -6.91 -9.69
C LEU A 6 -3.62 -7.40 -8.40
N ILE A 7 -4.23 -8.34 -7.68
CA ILE A 7 -3.69 -8.86 -6.41
C ILE A 7 -2.52 -9.82 -6.66
N VAL A 8 -2.59 -10.68 -7.69
CA VAL A 8 -1.46 -11.54 -8.10
C VAL A 8 -0.34 -10.70 -8.73
N ALA A 9 -0.64 -9.61 -9.45
CA ALA A 9 0.43 -8.72 -9.94
C ALA A 9 1.15 -7.97 -8.82
N ILE A 10 0.48 -7.65 -7.70
CA ILE A 10 1.12 -7.01 -6.54
C ILE A 10 2.02 -8.03 -5.81
N ALA A 11 1.55 -9.25 -5.56
CA ALA A 11 2.35 -10.29 -4.90
C ALA A 11 3.52 -10.80 -5.78
N VAL A 12 3.30 -10.96 -7.09
CA VAL A 12 4.34 -11.42 -8.04
C VAL A 12 5.35 -10.31 -8.37
N LYS A 13 4.96 -9.02 -8.40
CA LYS A 13 5.94 -7.93 -8.53
C LYS A 13 6.89 -7.87 -7.33
N VAL A 14 6.37 -8.03 -6.11
CA VAL A 14 7.19 -8.01 -4.87
C VAL A 14 8.15 -9.19 -4.80
N ALA A 15 7.76 -10.37 -5.31
CA ALA A 15 8.63 -11.56 -5.35
C ALA A 15 9.63 -11.57 -6.52
N ILE A 16 9.31 -10.98 -7.69
CA ILE A 16 10.27 -10.85 -8.80
C ILE A 16 11.29 -9.74 -8.54
N SER A 17 10.94 -8.72 -7.75
CA SER A 17 11.88 -7.68 -7.31
C SER A 17 12.89 -8.13 -6.26
N THR A 18 12.82 -9.34 -5.72
CA THR A 18 13.88 -9.85 -4.80
C THR A 18 14.85 -10.80 -5.47
N LEU A 19 14.47 -11.45 -6.59
CA LEU A 19 15.32 -12.42 -7.30
C LEU A 19 16.21 -11.81 -8.40
N ALA A 20 15.98 -10.57 -8.81
CA ALA A 20 16.85 -9.88 -9.79
C ALA A 20 18.08 -9.19 -9.17
N PHE A 21 18.20 -9.17 -7.83
CA PHE A 21 19.20 -8.39 -7.08
C PHE A 21 20.28 -9.25 -6.44
N ALA A 22 20.72 -10.29 -7.15
CA ALA A 22 22.02 -10.88 -6.86
C ALA A 22 23.11 -9.91 -7.39
N PRO A 23 24.08 -9.49 -6.55
CA PRO A 23 25.21 -8.68 -7.02
C PRO A 23 25.99 -9.49 -8.05
N GLY A 24 25.95 -9.06 -9.32
CA GLY A 24 26.61 -9.72 -10.45
C GLY A 24 25.71 -10.13 -11.62
N SER A 25 24.40 -9.84 -11.60
CA SER A 25 23.52 -10.18 -12.72
C SER A 25 23.75 -9.27 -13.96
N PRO A 26 23.68 -9.81 -15.19
CA PRO A 26 24.06 -9.12 -16.43
C PRO A 26 23.07 -8.04 -16.91
N VAL A 27 22.21 -7.56 -16.02
CA VAL A 27 21.14 -6.57 -16.28
C VAL A 27 21.70 -5.15 -16.45
N PHE A 28 22.97 -4.90 -16.12
CA PHE A 28 23.63 -3.59 -16.24
C PHE A 28 24.13 -3.22 -17.65
N LYS A 29 23.66 -3.88 -18.72
CA LYS A 29 24.08 -3.53 -20.10
C LYS A 29 22.91 -3.30 -21.07
N LYS A 30 22.48 -2.03 -21.19
CA LYS A 30 22.00 -1.27 -22.39
C LYS A 30 21.21 -0.01 -21.94
N ALA A 31 21.05 1.09 -22.68
CA ALA A 31 21.58 1.52 -23.99
C ALA A 31 22.22 2.94 -23.96
N ASP A 32 21.87 3.78 -22.97
CA ASP A 32 22.43 5.14 -22.82
C ASP A 32 23.28 5.34 -21.55
N GLY A 33 23.47 4.28 -20.77
CA GLY A 33 24.29 4.30 -19.57
C GLY A 33 23.76 5.20 -18.45
N ARG A 34 22.47 5.58 -18.46
CA ARG A 34 21.84 6.40 -17.41
C ARG A 34 20.97 5.57 -16.48
N TYR A 35 20.86 6.02 -15.24
CA TYR A 35 20.18 5.32 -14.17
C TYR A 35 19.28 6.28 -13.38
N LEU A 36 18.07 5.83 -13.06
CA LEU A 36 17.20 6.45 -12.07
C LEU A 36 17.58 5.86 -10.70
N VAL A 37 17.85 6.72 -9.73
CA VAL A 37 18.22 6.37 -8.36
C VAL A 37 17.18 6.98 -7.41
N ILE A 38 16.63 6.18 -6.51
CA ILE A 38 15.66 6.62 -5.50
C ILE A 38 16.14 6.17 -4.12
N ALA A 39 16.25 7.11 -3.18
CA ALA A 39 16.68 6.88 -1.81
C ALA A 39 15.62 7.39 -0.83
N HIS A 40 15.08 6.49 0.00
CA HIS A 40 14.16 6.83 1.08
C HIS A 40 14.94 7.24 2.33
N PHE A 41 14.61 8.40 2.88
CA PHE A 41 15.18 8.88 4.12
C PHE A 41 14.28 8.52 5.30
N PRO A 42 14.85 8.04 6.41
CA PRO A 42 14.10 7.88 7.65
C PRO A 42 13.46 9.22 8.09
N PRO A 43 12.26 9.20 8.70
CA PRO A 43 11.47 10.40 8.99
C PRO A 43 12.17 11.44 9.88
N PHE A 44 13.18 11.05 10.68
CA PHE A 44 13.94 11.93 11.56
C PHE A 44 15.19 12.56 10.92
N LYS A 45 15.45 12.29 9.63
CA LYS A 45 16.69 12.68 8.93
C LYS A 45 16.50 13.77 7.88
N GLN A 46 15.47 14.62 8.01
CA GLN A 46 15.21 15.69 7.03
C GLN A 46 16.38 16.67 6.83
N ALA A 47 17.14 16.99 7.89
CA ALA A 47 18.32 17.85 7.77
C ALA A 47 19.47 17.16 6.99
N GLU A 48 19.57 15.83 7.09
CA GLU A 48 20.54 15.05 6.33
C GLU A 48 20.14 14.96 4.85
N LEU A 49 18.84 14.96 4.54
CA LEU A 49 18.33 14.93 3.17
C LEU A 49 18.84 16.11 2.34
N GLU A 50 18.72 17.34 2.85
CA GLU A 50 19.19 18.54 2.13
C GLU A 50 20.70 18.52 1.91
N LYS A 51 21.44 18.16 2.95
CA LYS A 51 22.89 18.00 2.86
C LYS A 51 23.29 16.96 1.82
N THR A 52 22.55 15.85 1.76
CA THR A 52 22.81 14.78 0.80
C THR A 52 22.50 15.21 -0.62
N LEU A 53 21.40 15.95 -0.84
CA LEU A 53 21.07 16.54 -2.15
C LEU A 53 22.21 17.41 -2.67
N ASP A 54 22.75 18.28 -1.82
CA ASP A 54 23.89 19.13 -2.17
C ASP A 54 25.17 18.31 -2.46
N GLU A 55 25.42 17.25 -1.69
CA GLU A 55 26.60 16.39 -1.85
C GLU A 55 26.58 15.60 -3.17
N ILE A 56 25.41 15.11 -3.61
CA ILE A 56 25.30 14.34 -4.85
C ILE A 56 25.19 15.22 -6.10
N LYS A 57 24.78 16.48 -5.97
CA LYS A 57 24.51 17.41 -7.08
C LYS A 57 25.61 17.49 -8.16
N PRO A 58 26.92 17.44 -7.84
CA PRO A 58 27.98 17.46 -8.86
C PRO A 58 28.10 16.17 -9.68
N TYR A 59 27.54 15.07 -9.18
CA TYR A 59 27.72 13.72 -9.73
C TYR A 59 26.53 13.21 -10.53
N VAL A 60 25.43 13.96 -10.53
CA VAL A 60 24.16 13.57 -11.16
C VAL A 60 23.85 14.48 -12.35
N ILE A 61 23.06 13.97 -13.30
CA ILE A 61 22.51 14.78 -14.40
C ILE A 61 21.38 15.68 -13.85
N TRP A 62 20.57 15.10 -12.98
CA TRP A 62 19.44 15.75 -12.34
C TRP A 62 19.17 15.11 -10.98
N THR A 63 18.72 15.90 -10.01
CA THR A 63 18.30 15.40 -8.70
C THR A 63 17.26 16.31 -8.08
N SER A 64 16.40 15.74 -7.25
CA SER A 64 15.42 16.47 -6.45
C SER A 64 15.01 15.68 -5.21
N TRP A 65 14.38 16.35 -4.26
CA TRP A 65 13.65 15.64 -3.20
C TRP A 65 12.30 15.13 -3.74
N TYR A 66 11.76 14.11 -3.08
CA TYR A 66 10.36 13.74 -3.23
C TYR A 66 9.70 13.53 -1.86
N GLY A 67 8.38 13.55 -1.86
CA GLY A 67 7.56 13.07 -0.75
C GLY A 67 6.44 12.17 -1.25
N ASP A 68 5.95 11.28 -0.41
CA ASP A 68 4.83 10.40 -0.77
C ASP A 68 3.50 11.10 -0.53
N VAL A 69 2.61 10.98 -1.52
CA VAL A 69 1.22 11.42 -1.43
C VAL A 69 0.31 10.32 -1.92
N GLY A 70 -0.91 10.28 -1.38
CA GLY A 70 -1.96 9.37 -1.82
C GLY A 70 -2.82 9.99 -2.92
N LEU A 71 -3.18 9.20 -3.91
CA LEU A 71 -4.23 9.51 -4.88
C LEU A 71 -5.50 8.76 -4.49
N PRO A 72 -6.58 9.46 -4.07
CA PRO A 72 -7.82 8.80 -3.70
C PRO A 72 -8.48 8.22 -4.95
N LEU A 73 -8.61 6.90 -4.98
CA LEU A 73 -9.23 6.18 -6.09
C LEU A 73 -10.74 6.04 -5.91
N LYS A 74 -11.15 5.65 -4.70
CA LYS A 74 -12.55 5.38 -4.33
C LYS A 74 -12.80 5.71 -2.85
N PRO A 75 -14.04 6.07 -2.49
CA PRO A 75 -14.45 6.15 -1.08
C PRO A 75 -14.25 4.80 -0.38
N GLY A 76 -13.73 4.84 0.85
CA GLY A 76 -13.43 3.63 1.64
C GLY A 76 -14.66 2.78 1.87
N ARG A 77 -15.79 3.41 2.20
CA ARG A 77 -17.05 2.70 2.47
C ARG A 77 -17.49 1.89 1.26
N GLN A 78 -17.44 2.50 0.07
CA GLN A 78 -17.80 1.82 -1.17
C GLN A 78 -16.91 0.61 -1.43
N VAL A 79 -15.59 0.75 -1.23
CA VAL A 79 -14.63 -0.34 -1.44
C VAL A 79 -14.93 -1.51 -0.51
N VAL A 80 -15.17 -1.22 0.78
CA VAL A 80 -15.50 -2.24 1.77
C VAL A 80 -16.82 -2.94 1.41
N GLU A 81 -17.87 -2.21 1.06
CA GLU A 81 -19.14 -2.80 0.61
C GLU A 81 -18.98 -3.69 -0.64
N GLU A 82 -18.23 -3.22 -1.64
CA GLU A 82 -17.93 -3.97 -2.86
C GLU A 82 -17.18 -5.29 -2.55
N MET A 83 -16.26 -5.28 -1.58
CA MET A 83 -15.56 -6.50 -1.14
C MET A 83 -16.54 -7.57 -0.63
N PHE A 84 -17.54 -7.17 0.17
CA PHE A 84 -18.50 -8.11 0.75
C PHE A 84 -19.63 -8.52 -0.20
N ARG A 85 -19.90 -7.72 -1.24
CA ARG A 85 -20.87 -8.05 -2.31
C ARG A 85 -20.24 -8.87 -3.45
N SER A 86 -18.92 -9.13 -3.40
CA SER A 86 -18.21 -9.85 -4.45
C SER A 86 -18.68 -11.32 -4.58
N PRO A 87 -18.88 -11.82 -5.82
CA PRO A 87 -19.29 -13.21 -6.08
C PRO A 87 -18.24 -14.26 -5.66
N LEU A 88 -17.06 -13.83 -5.22
CA LEU A 88 -16.03 -14.70 -4.63
C LEU A 88 -16.34 -15.15 -3.20
N GLY A 89 -17.52 -14.79 -2.67
CA GLY A 89 -18.05 -15.42 -1.46
C GLY A 89 -17.51 -14.83 -0.17
N GLY A 90 -17.33 -13.50 -0.12
CA GLY A 90 -17.03 -12.76 1.09
C GLY A 90 -15.55 -12.46 1.33
N VAL A 91 -15.25 -11.94 2.52
CA VAL A 91 -13.90 -11.65 2.99
C VAL A 91 -13.44 -12.74 3.94
N LEU A 92 -12.22 -13.21 3.74
CA LEU A 92 -11.56 -14.22 4.54
C LEU A 92 -10.56 -13.55 5.48
N ILE A 93 -10.62 -13.92 6.76
CA ILE A 93 -9.68 -13.45 7.77
C ILE A 93 -8.68 -14.60 8.01
N PRO A 94 -7.46 -14.48 7.47
CA PRO A 94 -6.48 -15.54 7.54
C PRO A 94 -6.02 -15.75 8.98
N LYS A 95 -5.58 -16.97 9.29
CA LYS A 95 -4.92 -17.24 10.55
C LYS A 95 -3.59 -16.49 10.59
N MET A 96 -3.41 -15.60 11.56
CA MET A 96 -2.11 -14.96 11.76
C MET A 96 -1.05 -15.99 12.19
N ARG A 97 -0.22 -16.44 11.25
CA ARG A 97 1.08 -17.06 11.49
C ARG A 97 2.12 -16.44 10.56
N GLN A 98 3.26 -16.06 11.15
CA GLN A 98 4.48 -15.73 10.43
C GLN A 98 4.89 -16.91 9.55
N ILE A 99 5.30 -16.61 8.33
CA ILE A 99 5.91 -17.51 7.34
C ILE A 99 4.88 -18.31 6.53
N ALA A 100 4.67 -17.82 5.30
CA ALA A 100 4.12 -18.58 4.19
C ALA A 100 4.93 -19.87 4.01
N THR A 101 4.37 -21.00 4.39
CA THR A 101 4.78 -22.27 3.80
C THR A 101 4.05 -22.42 2.49
N THR A 102 4.82 -22.66 1.44
CA THR A 102 4.39 -22.91 0.07
C THR A 102 3.34 -24.02 -0.02
N GLU A 103 2.47 -23.85 -1.03
CA GLU A 103 1.45 -24.76 -1.58
C GLU A 103 0.02 -24.66 -1.01
N ASP A 104 -0.75 -23.78 -1.67
CA ASP A 104 -2.19 -23.83 -1.97
C ASP A 104 -3.26 -24.03 -0.87
N GLU A 105 -2.88 -24.10 0.41
CA GLU A 105 -3.81 -24.18 1.54
C GLU A 105 -3.68 -22.99 2.50
N GLU A 106 -4.67 -22.09 2.49
CA GLU A 106 -4.75 -21.00 3.47
C GLU A 106 -5.68 -21.41 4.62
N SER A 107 -5.22 -21.20 5.86
CA SER A 107 -6.06 -21.39 7.04
C SER A 107 -6.76 -20.10 7.43
N VAL A 108 -8.08 -20.16 7.66
CA VAL A 108 -8.91 -18.99 7.99
C VAL A 108 -9.62 -19.20 9.31
N ILE A 109 -9.69 -18.13 10.10
CA ILE A 109 -10.31 -18.14 11.42
C ILE A 109 -11.68 -17.47 11.43
N ALA A 110 -11.97 -16.65 10.43
CA ALA A 110 -13.28 -16.07 10.27
C ALA A 110 -13.56 -15.77 8.79
N ARG A 111 -14.83 -15.81 8.44
CA ARG A 111 -15.35 -15.50 7.12
C ARG A 111 -16.55 -14.59 7.27
N ILE A 112 -16.62 -13.54 6.46
CA ILE A 112 -17.79 -12.67 6.41
C ILE A 112 -18.32 -12.70 4.97
N THR A 113 -19.58 -13.10 4.80
CA THR A 113 -20.25 -13.23 3.50
C THR A 113 -21.50 -12.35 3.42
N SER A 114 -21.88 -11.94 2.22
CA SER A 114 -23.24 -11.44 1.96
C SER A 114 -24.15 -12.59 1.52
N ARG A 115 -25.33 -12.71 2.15
CA ARG A 115 -26.39 -13.66 1.83
C ARG A 115 -27.72 -12.92 1.73
N GLY A 116 -28.08 -12.49 0.52
CA GLY A 116 -29.20 -11.57 0.32
C GLY A 116 -28.93 -10.24 1.02
N ASP A 117 -29.85 -9.81 1.88
CA ASP A 117 -29.73 -8.54 2.63
C ASP A 117 -28.95 -8.68 3.96
N LEU A 118 -28.37 -9.86 4.24
CA LEU A 118 -27.63 -10.12 5.47
C LEU A 118 -26.13 -10.24 5.21
N TYR A 119 -25.34 -9.71 6.13
CA TYR A 119 -23.94 -10.03 6.32
C TYR A 119 -23.84 -11.13 7.36
N VAL A 120 -23.15 -12.23 7.02
CA VAL A 120 -23.01 -13.42 7.87
C VAL A 120 -21.53 -13.63 8.19
N LEU A 121 -21.20 -13.54 9.46
CA LEU A 121 -19.91 -13.89 10.06
C LEU A 121 -19.93 -15.34 10.54
N GLU A 122 -18.94 -16.11 10.12
CA GLU A 122 -18.66 -17.46 10.58
C GLU A 122 -17.25 -17.44 11.20
N VAL A 123 -17.11 -17.76 12.48
CA VAL A 123 -15.82 -17.85 13.18
C VAL A 123 -15.49 -19.31 13.45
N TYR A 124 -14.23 -19.69 13.25
CA TYR A 124 -13.73 -21.05 13.36
C TYR A 124 -12.70 -21.15 14.48
N ASN A 125 -12.58 -22.35 15.05
CA ASN A 125 -11.64 -22.61 16.12
C ASN A 125 -10.20 -22.45 15.62
N SER A 126 -9.37 -21.66 16.30
CA SER A 126 -7.97 -21.44 15.91
C SER A 126 -7.09 -22.70 15.97
N SER A 127 -7.48 -23.72 16.75
CA SER A 127 -6.83 -25.04 16.79
C SER A 127 -7.19 -25.92 15.59
N LYS A 128 -8.33 -25.67 14.94
CA LYS A 128 -8.81 -26.37 13.73
C LYS A 128 -9.42 -25.36 12.76
N PRO A 129 -8.60 -24.43 12.23
CA PRO A 129 -9.09 -23.40 11.33
C PRO A 129 -9.62 -24.07 10.06
N ALA A 130 -10.55 -23.40 9.41
CA ALA A 130 -11.01 -23.89 8.13
C ALA A 130 -9.95 -23.68 7.06
N ARG A 131 -9.98 -24.52 6.02
CA ARG A 131 -9.01 -24.45 4.92
C ARG A 131 -9.65 -23.87 3.68
N VAL A 132 -8.86 -23.10 2.95
CA VAL A 132 -9.21 -22.56 1.64
C VAL A 132 -8.23 -23.15 0.64
N VAL A 133 -8.78 -23.87 -0.35
CA VAL A 133 -8.02 -24.51 -1.42
C VAL A 133 -8.36 -23.83 -2.74
N ASN A 134 -7.35 -23.51 -3.53
CA ASN A 134 -7.55 -22.82 -4.79
C ASN A 134 -7.77 -23.80 -5.95
N LYS A 135 -9.04 -24.17 -6.22
CA LYS A 135 -9.37 -25.06 -7.34
C LYS A 135 -9.69 -24.23 -8.58
N ASN A 136 -8.92 -24.42 -9.66
CA ASN A 136 -9.09 -23.70 -10.92
C ASN A 136 -9.02 -22.16 -10.79
N GLY A 137 -8.24 -21.65 -9.82
CA GLY A 137 -8.15 -20.21 -9.53
C GLY A 137 -9.33 -19.64 -8.74
N ILE A 138 -10.23 -20.50 -8.23
CA ILE A 138 -11.33 -20.12 -7.35
C ILE A 138 -11.05 -20.62 -5.92
N PRO A 139 -10.96 -19.72 -4.93
CA PRO A 139 -10.88 -20.10 -3.52
C PRO A 139 -12.11 -20.93 -3.13
N THR A 140 -11.89 -22.19 -2.77
CA THR A 140 -12.93 -23.13 -2.33
C THR A 140 -12.71 -23.47 -0.88
N PHE A 141 -13.74 -23.28 -0.07
CA PHE A 141 -13.70 -23.58 1.35
C PHE A 141 -13.84 -25.10 1.57
N VAL A 142 -12.84 -25.71 2.18
CA VAL A 142 -12.87 -27.12 2.58
C VAL A 142 -13.23 -27.14 4.06
N ASN A 143 -14.52 -27.44 4.31
CA ASN A 143 -15.13 -27.32 5.62
C ASN A 143 -14.93 -28.61 6.42
N ASP A 144 -13.79 -28.75 7.10
CA ASP A 144 -13.55 -29.88 8.02
C ASP A 144 -14.08 -29.61 9.45
N THR A 145 -14.65 -28.41 9.71
CA THR A 145 -15.10 -27.99 11.03
C THR A 145 -16.31 -27.06 11.00
N ASN A 146 -17.30 -27.31 11.87
CA ASN A 146 -18.40 -26.38 12.08
C ASN A 146 -17.89 -25.06 12.68
N PRO A 147 -18.45 -23.91 12.29
CA PRO A 147 -18.12 -22.64 12.92
C PRO A 147 -18.49 -22.69 14.41
N ILE A 148 -17.61 -22.14 15.25
CA ILE A 148 -17.85 -22.00 16.70
C ILE A 148 -18.79 -20.83 17.01
N LEU A 149 -18.89 -19.87 16.07
CA LEU A 149 -19.86 -18.79 16.11
C LEU A 149 -20.39 -18.54 14.71
N THR A 150 -21.70 -18.38 14.60
CA THR A 150 -22.34 -17.78 13.43
C THR A 150 -23.11 -16.56 13.89
N TYR A 151 -22.84 -15.41 13.28
CA TYR A 151 -23.51 -14.15 13.55
C TYR A 151 -24.01 -13.55 12.25
N SER A 152 -25.22 -12.97 12.25
CA SER A 152 -25.77 -12.33 11.05
C SER A 152 -26.43 -11.01 11.40
N SER A 153 -26.16 -10.00 10.58
CA SER A 153 -26.76 -8.67 10.72
C SER A 153 -26.99 -8.03 9.35
N ARG A 154 -27.95 -7.11 9.27
CA ARG A 154 -28.12 -6.25 8.08
C ARG A 154 -27.11 -5.10 8.07
N ASP A 155 -26.51 -4.80 9.22
CA ASP A 155 -25.50 -3.76 9.37
C ASP A 155 -24.10 -4.35 9.29
N LEU A 156 -23.34 -3.94 8.27
CA LEU A 156 -21.97 -4.38 8.08
C LEU A 156 -21.03 -3.90 9.21
N GLU A 157 -21.24 -2.69 9.74
CA GLU A 157 -20.40 -2.18 10.84
C GLU A 157 -20.53 -3.07 12.07
N ASP A 158 -21.75 -3.49 12.39
CA ASP A 158 -22.03 -4.40 13.49
C ASP A 158 -21.35 -5.77 13.30
N VAL A 159 -21.38 -6.34 12.09
CA VAL A 159 -20.65 -7.59 11.79
C VAL A 159 -19.13 -7.41 11.93
N LEU A 160 -18.58 -6.29 11.46
CA LEU A 160 -17.15 -5.98 11.61
C LEU A 160 -16.74 -5.85 13.08
N TRP A 161 -17.57 -5.24 13.93
CA TRP A 161 -17.33 -5.15 15.37
C TRP A 161 -17.33 -6.51 16.05
N VAL A 162 -18.30 -7.37 15.72
CA VAL A 162 -18.34 -8.74 16.27
C VAL A 162 -17.10 -9.51 15.83
N ALA A 163 -16.74 -9.45 14.55
CA ALA A 163 -15.53 -10.10 14.04
C ALA A 163 -14.26 -9.61 14.76
N LEU A 164 -14.13 -8.29 14.98
CA LEU A 164 -12.97 -7.72 15.65
C LEU A 164 -12.87 -8.16 17.12
N ASN A 165 -14.00 -8.27 17.81
CA ASN A 165 -14.04 -8.74 19.19
C ASN A 165 -13.68 -10.24 19.28
N GLU A 166 -14.21 -11.08 18.39
CA GLU A 166 -13.92 -12.51 18.38
C GLU A 166 -12.46 -12.80 17.99
N THR A 167 -11.93 -12.11 16.98
CA THR A 167 -10.51 -12.23 16.62
C THR A 167 -9.59 -11.77 17.75
N LYS A 168 -9.96 -10.71 18.48
CA LYS A 168 -9.24 -10.29 19.70
C LYS A 168 -9.24 -11.36 20.78
N LYS A 169 -10.36 -12.04 21.03
CA LYS A 169 -10.41 -13.15 22.00
C LYS A 169 -9.50 -14.31 21.58
N ILE A 170 -9.39 -14.57 20.28
CA ILE A 170 -8.58 -15.66 19.73
C ILE A 170 -7.07 -15.33 19.78
N TYR A 171 -6.68 -14.11 19.41
CA TYR A 171 -5.27 -13.72 19.26
C TYR A 171 -4.70 -12.92 20.43
N GLY A 172 -5.55 -12.40 21.32
CA GLY A 172 -5.18 -11.45 22.36
C GLY A 172 -5.06 -10.00 21.88
N PHE A 173 -5.18 -9.74 20.57
CA PHE A 173 -5.13 -8.40 19.99
C PHE A 173 -6.11 -8.25 18.80
N PRO A 174 -6.61 -7.04 18.50
CA PRO A 174 -7.52 -6.81 17.38
C PRO A 174 -6.82 -7.07 16.05
N ASP A 175 -7.49 -7.79 15.14
CA ASP A 175 -6.94 -8.10 13.82
C ASP A 175 -6.69 -6.81 12.99
N PRO A 176 -5.46 -6.54 12.50
CA PRO A 176 -5.14 -5.30 11.80
C PRO A 176 -5.94 -5.09 10.51
N PHE A 177 -6.28 -6.16 9.80
CA PHE A 177 -7.05 -6.08 8.57
C PHE A 177 -8.52 -5.75 8.87
N LEU A 178 -9.10 -6.35 9.92
CA LEU A 178 -10.44 -5.95 10.39
C LEU A 178 -10.48 -4.51 10.91
N VAL A 179 -9.43 -4.06 11.59
CA VAL A 179 -9.27 -2.66 11.99
C VAL A 179 -9.33 -1.75 10.75
N GLU A 180 -8.60 -2.12 9.69
CA GLU A 180 -8.58 -1.39 8.42
C GLU A 180 -9.94 -1.30 7.74
N LEU A 181 -10.64 -2.42 7.61
CA LEU A 181 -11.99 -2.43 7.04
C LEU A 181 -12.95 -1.56 7.86
N LEU A 182 -12.86 -1.63 9.19
CA LEU A 182 -13.72 -0.88 10.09
C LEU A 182 -13.51 0.64 9.96
N TYR A 183 -12.27 1.14 10.03
CA TYR A 183 -12.05 2.58 9.91
C TYR A 183 -12.33 3.07 8.49
N SER A 184 -12.06 2.26 7.46
CA SER A 184 -12.35 2.60 6.07
C SER A 184 -13.84 2.71 5.81
N TYR A 185 -14.64 1.82 6.41
CA TYR A 185 -16.09 1.85 6.32
C TYR A 185 -16.74 2.97 7.15
N LYS A 186 -16.30 3.12 8.40
CA LYS A 186 -16.88 4.06 9.38
C LYS A 186 -16.57 5.51 9.03
N TYR A 187 -15.32 5.80 8.66
CA TYR A 187 -14.82 7.16 8.42
C TYR A 187 -14.64 7.50 6.94
N ASP A 188 -15.00 6.58 6.04
CA ASP A 188 -14.87 6.75 4.58
C ASP A 188 -13.44 7.11 4.14
N VAL A 189 -12.43 6.54 4.83
CA VAL A 189 -11.02 6.73 4.50
C VAL A 189 -10.78 6.20 3.08
N PRO A 190 -10.31 7.05 2.14
CA PRO A 190 -10.25 6.66 0.75
C PRO A 190 -9.26 5.52 0.51
N LEU A 191 -9.59 4.64 -0.44
CA LEU A 191 -8.59 3.76 -1.04
C LEU A 191 -7.61 4.64 -1.80
N MET A 192 -6.33 4.55 -1.46
CA MET A 192 -5.28 5.39 -2.03
C MET A 192 -4.36 4.58 -2.93
N TYR A 193 -3.87 5.24 -3.97
CA TYR A 193 -2.71 4.80 -4.74
C TYR A 193 -1.51 5.70 -4.40
N GLY A 194 -0.33 5.12 -4.17
CA GLY A 194 0.86 5.91 -3.83
C GLY A 194 1.41 6.67 -5.03
N ALA A 195 1.76 7.93 -4.83
CA ALA A 195 2.38 8.80 -5.84
C ALA A 195 3.55 9.58 -5.24
N PHE A 196 4.58 9.81 -6.06
CA PHE A 196 5.69 10.68 -5.70
C PHE A 196 5.34 12.13 -6.02
N ALA A 197 5.38 12.99 -5.01
CA ALA A 197 5.35 14.43 -5.18
C ALA A 197 6.80 14.95 -5.32
N ILE A 198 7.13 15.48 -6.50
CA ILE A 198 8.47 15.99 -6.86
C ILE A 198 8.35 17.47 -7.27
N PRO A 199 9.22 18.38 -6.81
CA PRO A 199 9.12 19.81 -7.11
C PRO A 199 9.74 20.15 -8.48
N PHE A 200 8.97 20.05 -9.57
CA PHE A 200 9.46 20.51 -10.88
C PHE A 200 9.41 22.03 -11.00
N CYS A 201 8.40 22.67 -10.38
CA CYS A 201 8.30 24.13 -10.17
C CYS A 201 8.39 25.03 -11.42
N ASN A 202 8.51 24.45 -12.62
CA ASN A 202 8.68 25.16 -13.89
C ASN A 202 7.50 24.94 -14.86
N GLY A 203 6.47 24.21 -14.43
CA GLY A 203 5.31 23.89 -15.26
C GLY A 203 5.62 23.01 -16.48
N THR A 204 6.69 22.20 -16.45
CA THR A 204 7.02 21.34 -17.62
C THR A 204 6.33 19.97 -17.60
N TYR A 205 5.67 19.60 -16.50
CA TYR A 205 5.12 18.26 -16.35
C TYR A 205 3.61 18.25 -16.46
N TYR A 206 3.13 18.14 -17.70
CA TYR A 206 1.72 18.30 -18.01
C TYR A 206 1.18 17.20 -18.96
N GLY A 207 0.72 16.07 -18.40
CA GLY A 207 -0.08 15.04 -19.09
C GLY A 207 -1.45 15.56 -19.62
N PRO A 208 -2.22 14.80 -20.40
CA PRO A 208 -3.35 15.36 -21.17
C PRO A 208 -4.62 15.75 -20.36
N ASP A 209 -4.74 15.39 -19.08
CA ASP A 209 -5.99 15.53 -18.32
C ASP A 209 -6.13 16.88 -17.59
N MET A 210 -7.32 17.46 -17.59
CA MET A 210 -7.61 18.84 -17.14
C MET A 210 -8.43 18.91 -15.84
N ARG A 211 -8.70 17.78 -15.18
CA ARG A 211 -9.52 17.78 -13.94
C ARG A 211 -8.67 18.15 -12.72
N PRO A 212 -9.23 18.88 -11.75
CA PRO A 212 -8.58 19.13 -10.47
C PRO A 212 -8.19 17.80 -9.81
N LEU A 213 -6.90 17.59 -9.60
CA LEU A 213 -6.38 16.39 -8.95
C LEU A 213 -6.75 16.45 -7.46
N ARG A 214 -7.30 15.36 -6.92
CA ARG A 214 -7.43 15.18 -5.48
C ARG A 214 -6.22 14.44 -4.98
N VAL A 215 -5.62 14.91 -3.88
CA VAL A 215 -4.45 14.28 -3.27
C VAL A 215 -4.61 14.18 -1.77
N VAL A 216 -4.00 13.16 -1.17
CA VAL A 216 -3.90 12.95 0.27
C VAL A 216 -2.44 13.19 0.66
N LEU A 217 -2.16 14.27 1.38
CA LEU A 217 -0.77 14.67 1.71
C LEU A 217 -0.19 13.88 2.89
N ASN A 218 -1.06 13.30 3.71
CA ASN A 218 -0.68 12.44 4.81
C ASN A 218 -1.64 11.24 4.81
N GLY A 219 -1.16 10.12 4.28
CA GLY A 219 -1.92 8.87 4.22
C GLY A 219 -2.05 8.15 5.56
N ALA A 220 -1.33 8.59 6.60
CA ALA A 220 -1.27 7.86 7.86
C ALA A 220 -2.60 7.91 8.63
N VAL A 221 -3.08 6.73 9.00
CA VAL A 221 -4.22 6.55 9.89
C VAL A 221 -3.69 6.33 11.30
N LYS A 222 -4.10 7.17 12.25
CA LYS A 222 -3.78 7.02 13.68
C LYS A 222 -5.07 6.99 14.47
N LEU A 223 -5.23 5.95 15.28
CA LEU A 223 -6.48 5.63 15.96
C LEU A 223 -6.24 4.94 17.30
N HIS A 224 -7.16 5.16 18.23
CA HIS A 224 -7.35 4.28 19.39
C HIS A 224 -8.59 3.43 19.16
N ILE A 225 -8.48 2.11 19.38
CA ILE A 225 -9.58 1.17 19.15
C ILE A 225 -9.86 0.40 20.43
N PHE A 226 -11.14 0.34 20.77
CA PHE A 226 -11.69 -0.37 21.92
C PHE A 226 -12.80 -1.31 21.42
N PRO A 227 -12.45 -2.55 20.98
CA PRO A 227 -13.43 -3.49 20.42
C PRO A 227 -14.56 -3.85 21.38
N GLU A 228 -14.27 -3.95 22.67
CA GLU A 228 -15.24 -4.29 23.72
C GLU A 228 -16.40 -3.31 23.77
N ASN A 229 -16.11 -2.02 23.55
CA ASN A 229 -17.09 -0.94 23.65
C ASN A 229 -17.51 -0.42 22.27
N ARG A 230 -17.06 -1.07 21.19
CA ARG A 230 -17.31 -0.68 19.79
C ARG A 230 -16.92 0.79 19.50
N THR A 231 -15.79 1.21 20.06
CA THR A 231 -15.31 2.59 19.95
C THR A 231 -14.02 2.69 19.15
N VAL A 232 -13.99 3.62 18.19
CA VAL A 232 -12.76 4.07 17.52
C VAL A 232 -12.64 5.57 17.76
N ILE A 233 -11.51 6.02 18.30
CA ILE A 233 -11.19 7.45 18.46
C ILE A 233 -10.14 7.80 17.40
N PRO A 234 -10.49 8.56 16.35
CA PRO A 234 -9.52 8.98 15.36
C PRO A 234 -8.60 10.05 15.96
N ILE A 235 -7.30 9.81 15.88
CA ILE A 235 -6.25 10.79 16.23
C ILE A 235 -5.87 11.57 14.96
N SER A 236 -5.73 10.87 13.84
CA SER A 236 -5.44 11.43 12.53
C SER A 236 -6.05 10.55 11.45
N LEU A 237 -6.79 11.15 10.52
CA LEU A 237 -7.34 10.47 9.34
C LEU A 237 -6.86 11.19 8.07
N PRO A 238 -6.54 10.42 7.00
CA PRO A 238 -6.21 11.00 5.72
C PRO A 238 -7.41 11.78 5.17
N SER A 239 -7.15 12.99 4.67
CA SER A 239 -8.15 13.81 3.99
C SER A 239 -7.63 14.22 2.62
N ALA A 240 -8.51 14.11 1.62
CA ALA A 240 -8.20 14.46 0.26
C ALA A 240 -8.42 15.96 0.02
N VAL A 241 -7.35 16.66 -0.32
CA VAL A 241 -7.35 18.07 -0.71
C VAL A 241 -7.49 18.17 -2.23
N SER A 242 -8.34 19.09 -2.69
CA SER A 242 -8.43 19.39 -4.13
C SER A 242 -7.33 20.37 -4.51
N VAL A 243 -6.49 19.99 -5.46
CA VAL A 243 -5.44 20.84 -5.99
C VAL A 243 -6.05 21.69 -7.11
N ARG A 244 -6.20 23.00 -6.85
CA ARG A 244 -6.89 23.93 -7.77
C ARG A 244 -6.08 24.28 -9.01
N ASN A 245 -4.76 24.13 -8.94
CA ASN A 245 -3.85 24.38 -10.04
C ASN A 245 -3.60 23.08 -10.79
N TYR A 246 -3.33 23.18 -12.09
CA TYR A 246 -3.23 22.11 -13.10
C TYR A 246 -2.13 21.08 -12.84
N THR A 247 -2.12 20.44 -11.67
CA THR A 247 -1.22 19.35 -11.34
C THR A 247 -1.69 18.13 -12.09
N ARG A 248 -0.98 17.81 -13.17
CA ARG A 248 -1.24 16.63 -13.98
C ARG A 248 -0.46 15.46 -13.39
N MET A 249 -1.05 14.27 -13.43
CA MET A 249 -0.33 13.04 -13.10
C MET A 249 0.65 12.73 -14.23
N GLY A 250 1.85 12.35 -13.83
CA GLY A 250 2.91 11.88 -14.69
C GLY A 250 2.77 10.49 -15.22
N GLY A 251 3.80 10.09 -15.96
CA GLY A 251 4.11 8.68 -16.15
C GLY A 251 4.48 8.02 -14.81
N GLU A 252 4.34 6.69 -14.77
CA GLU A 252 4.68 5.91 -13.59
C GLU A 252 6.19 5.76 -13.43
N TRP A 253 6.72 6.16 -12.28
CA TRP A 253 8.10 5.95 -11.86
C TRP A 253 8.08 4.91 -10.74
N TYR A 254 8.71 3.75 -10.97
CA TYR A 254 8.65 2.60 -10.03
C TYR A 254 7.23 2.14 -9.67
N GLY A 255 6.26 2.29 -10.57
CA GLY A 255 4.86 1.95 -10.28
C GLY A 255 4.17 2.95 -9.36
N HIS A 256 4.70 4.17 -9.25
CA HIS A 256 4.06 5.30 -8.60
C HIS A 256 3.83 6.41 -9.61
N TYR A 257 2.66 7.07 -9.59
CA TYR A 257 2.47 8.27 -10.38
C TYR A 257 3.34 9.40 -9.85
N VAL A 258 3.75 10.32 -10.74
CA VAL A 258 4.51 11.51 -10.34
C VAL A 258 3.58 12.73 -10.36
N ILE A 259 3.67 13.58 -9.35
CA ILE A 259 2.83 14.77 -9.16
C ILE A 259 3.76 15.95 -8.83
N ASP A 260 3.45 17.15 -9.32
CA ASP A 260 4.25 18.35 -8.99
C ASP A 260 3.99 18.79 -7.54
N ALA A 261 5.01 18.67 -6.69
CA ALA A 261 4.95 19.05 -5.29
C ALA A 261 4.74 20.56 -5.09
N CYS A 262 5.13 21.39 -6.07
CA CYS A 262 5.04 22.85 -5.96
C CYS A 262 3.59 23.37 -5.98
N LEU A 263 2.66 22.53 -6.44
CA LEU A 263 1.23 22.84 -6.46
C LEU A 263 0.50 22.31 -5.22
N LEU A 264 1.21 21.64 -4.30
CA LEU A 264 0.67 21.06 -3.09
C LEU A 264 0.95 21.97 -1.88
N PRO A 265 0.01 22.09 -0.91
CA PRO A 265 0.14 23.08 0.15
C PRO A 265 1.26 22.78 1.15
N LYS A 266 1.53 21.50 1.45
CA LYS A 266 2.69 21.06 2.24
C LYS A 266 2.94 19.56 2.01
N VAL A 267 4.11 19.24 1.45
CA VAL A 267 4.57 17.86 1.26
C VAL A 267 5.75 17.63 2.19
N GLU A 268 5.72 16.53 2.94
CA GLU A 268 6.86 16.12 3.74
C GLU A 268 7.94 15.52 2.83
N LYS A 269 9.18 15.99 2.96
CA LYS A 269 10.30 15.42 2.22
C LYS A 269 10.64 14.06 2.81
N GLN A 270 10.60 13.03 1.98
CA GLN A 270 10.82 11.65 2.41
C GLN A 270 11.97 10.98 1.68
N GLY A 271 12.49 11.56 0.60
CA GLY A 271 13.64 11.00 -0.05
C GLY A 271 14.22 11.84 -1.17
N ILE A 272 15.19 11.25 -1.85
CA ILE A 272 15.91 11.82 -2.99
C ILE A 272 15.67 10.96 -4.22
N VAL A 273 15.41 11.61 -5.34
CA VAL A 273 15.35 11.00 -6.67
C VAL A 273 16.37 11.67 -7.59
N ALA A 274 17.15 10.88 -8.31
CA ALA A 274 18.22 11.38 -9.16
C ALA A 274 18.35 10.59 -10.48
N ILE A 275 18.80 11.27 -11.53
CA ILE A 275 19.23 10.66 -12.79
C ILE A 275 20.75 10.74 -12.84
N VAL A 276 21.42 9.60 -13.00
CA VAL A 276 22.87 9.44 -12.84
C VAL A 276 23.46 8.75 -14.05
N ASP A 277 24.58 9.26 -14.57
CA ASP A 277 25.36 8.55 -15.57
C ASP A 277 26.11 7.36 -14.95
N GLY A 278 26.27 6.29 -15.73
CA GLY A 278 26.82 5.01 -15.26
C GLY A 278 28.23 5.11 -14.72
N GLY A 279 29.04 6.02 -15.27
CA GLY A 279 30.40 6.29 -14.76
C GLY A 279 30.43 6.95 -13.38
N ARG A 280 29.30 7.47 -12.90
CA ARG A 280 29.16 8.15 -11.60
C ARG A 280 28.23 7.42 -10.64
N LEU A 281 27.56 6.34 -11.09
CA LEU A 281 26.56 5.62 -10.33
C LEU A 281 27.09 5.10 -8.99
N THR A 282 28.22 4.39 -8.99
CA THR A 282 28.83 3.85 -7.75
C THR A 282 29.09 4.96 -6.74
N LYS A 283 29.57 6.12 -7.20
CA LYS A 283 29.86 7.24 -6.31
C LYS A 283 28.59 7.82 -5.65
N VAL A 284 27.49 7.90 -6.40
CA VAL A 284 26.20 8.38 -5.87
C VAL A 284 25.63 7.37 -4.88
N ILE A 285 25.71 6.07 -5.18
CA ILE A 285 25.28 4.99 -4.25
C ILE A 285 26.02 5.11 -2.92
N GLU A 286 27.36 5.20 -2.94
CA GLU A 286 28.18 5.35 -1.72
C GLU A 286 27.77 6.57 -0.88
N ILE A 287 27.50 7.71 -1.54
CA ILE A 287 27.07 8.93 -0.83
C ILE A 287 25.69 8.72 -0.20
N LEU A 288 24.73 8.13 -0.93
CA LEU A 288 23.37 7.91 -0.42
C LEU A 288 23.36 6.91 0.74
N GLU A 289 24.05 5.78 0.59
CA GLU A 289 24.19 4.72 1.61
C GLU A 289 24.71 5.26 2.94
N LYS A 290 25.69 6.18 2.90
CA LYS A 290 26.24 6.85 4.08
C LYS A 290 25.16 7.55 4.93
N TYR A 291 24.10 8.05 4.31
CA TYR A 291 23.03 8.78 5.02
C TYR A 291 21.81 7.91 5.34
N ILE A 292 21.41 7.00 4.43
CA ILE A 292 20.21 6.19 4.61
C ILE A 292 20.49 4.84 5.32
N GLY A 293 21.73 4.35 5.28
CA GLY A 293 22.16 3.10 5.92
C GLY A 293 21.84 1.83 5.11
N GLU A 294 21.31 1.97 3.92
CA GLU A 294 20.94 0.88 2.99
C GLU A 294 21.20 1.30 1.54
N GLU A 295 21.26 0.33 0.62
CA GLU A 295 21.47 0.61 -0.80
C GLU A 295 20.21 1.29 -1.40
N PRO A 296 20.35 2.41 -2.12
CA PRO A 296 19.22 3.05 -2.79
C PRO A 296 18.68 2.19 -3.93
N HIS A 297 17.42 2.41 -4.30
CA HIS A 297 16.85 1.74 -5.46
C HIS A 297 17.42 2.30 -6.76
N VAL A 298 17.92 1.43 -7.64
CA VAL A 298 18.54 1.81 -8.92
C VAL A 298 17.86 1.09 -10.10
N ARG A 299 17.57 1.82 -11.18
CA ARG A 299 17.11 1.24 -12.45
C ARG A 299 17.76 1.91 -13.66
N PRO A 300 18.12 1.15 -14.70
CA PRO A 300 18.52 1.74 -15.97
C PRO A 300 17.34 2.48 -16.61
N ILE A 301 17.64 3.61 -17.27
CA ILE A 301 16.69 4.39 -18.08
C ILE A 301 16.99 4.08 -19.56
N SER A 302 15.96 3.65 -20.30
CA SER A 302 16.01 3.35 -21.74
C SER A 302 15.49 4.50 -22.57
#